data_AF-A0A929VQ47-F1
#
_entry.id   AF-A0A929VQ47-F1
#
_cell.length_a   1.000
_cell.length_b   1.000
_cell.length_c   1.000
_cell.angle_alpha   90.00
_cell.angle_beta   90.00
_cell.angle_gamma   90.00
#
_symmetry.space_group_name_H-M   'P 1'
#
loop_
_entity.id
_entity.type
_entity.pdbx_description
1 polymer ?
#
loop_
_entity_poly.entity_id
_entity_poly.type
_entity_poly.pdbx_seq_one_letter_code
_entity_poly.pdbx_strand_id
1 'polypeptide(L)'
;MFYPARFLTHLVSRLPDGGTDELRHEENVMISLRDDGTWALRYNDPENGGQTMLQGTEHHLSVSRSGHIVSRLLFRIGERCESVYRTPNGEFEMSTLATLYNAQVDDQRGTIELHYDLFFNGALTAHNELTATWERT
;
A
#
# COMPACT_ATOMS: atom_id res chain seq x y z
N MET A 1 4.11 14.72 -14.77
CA MET A 1 2.78 14.65 -15.40
C MET A 1 1.71 14.35 -14.37
N PHE A 2 0.49 14.89 -14.53
CA PHE A 2 -0.67 14.53 -13.73
C PHE A 2 -1.82 14.09 -14.63
N TYR A 3 -2.54 13.02 -14.28
CA TYR A 3 -3.72 12.58 -15.02
C TYR A 3 -4.74 11.89 -14.10
N PRO A 4 -6.05 11.98 -14.42
CA PRO A 4 -7.08 11.23 -13.72
C PRO A 4 -7.03 9.75 -14.13
N ALA A 5 -7.29 8.86 -13.19
CA ALA A 5 -7.33 7.43 -13.43
C ALA A 5 -8.35 6.74 -12.51
N ARG A 6 -8.88 5.61 -12.98
CA ARG A 6 -9.64 4.66 -12.15
C ARG A 6 -8.64 3.73 -11.47
N PHE A 7 -8.62 3.70 -10.15
CA PHE A 7 -7.71 2.93 -9.34
C PHE A 7 -8.44 1.79 -8.63
N LEU A 8 -7.84 0.61 -8.61
CA LEU A 8 -8.36 -0.59 -7.96
C LEU A 8 -7.26 -1.25 -7.14
N THR A 9 -7.63 -1.79 -5.98
CA THR A 9 -6.78 -2.68 -5.20
C THR A 9 -7.52 -3.94 -4.82
N HIS A 10 -6.76 -5.01 -4.69
CA HIS A 10 -7.19 -6.28 -4.15
C HIS A 10 -6.10 -6.79 -3.22
N LEU A 11 -6.42 -6.89 -1.93
CA LEU A 11 -5.55 -7.39 -0.89
C LEU A 11 -6.12 -8.72 -0.38
N VAL A 12 -5.33 -9.77 -0.45
CA VAL A 12 -5.61 -11.06 0.20
C VAL A 12 -4.65 -11.22 1.35
N SER A 13 -5.17 -11.43 2.55
CA SER A 13 -4.40 -11.64 3.78
C SER A 13 -4.63 -13.05 4.28
N ARG A 14 -3.57 -13.83 4.44
CA ARG A 14 -3.62 -15.17 5.05
C ARG A 14 -3.05 -15.11 6.46
N LEU A 15 -3.87 -15.46 7.43
CA LEU A 15 -3.52 -15.41 8.84
C LEU A 15 -2.82 -16.70 9.29
N PRO A 16 -1.94 -16.65 10.30
CA PRO A 16 -1.24 -17.84 10.81
C PRO A 16 -2.14 -18.97 11.32
N ASP A 17 -3.37 -18.66 11.72
CA ASP A 17 -4.37 -19.65 12.17
C ASP A 17 -5.11 -20.34 11.01
N GLY A 18 -4.75 -20.04 9.77
CA GLY A 18 -5.40 -20.54 8.56
C GLY A 18 -6.58 -19.67 8.08
N GLY A 19 -6.92 -18.61 8.80
CA GLY A 19 -7.90 -17.62 8.36
C GLY A 19 -7.46 -16.91 7.08
N THR A 20 -8.43 -16.44 6.30
CA THR A 20 -8.19 -15.59 5.14
C THR A 20 -9.14 -14.41 5.18
N ASP A 21 -8.62 -13.23 4.87
CA ASP A 21 -9.37 -11.99 4.71
C ASP A 21 -9.09 -11.38 3.33
N GLU A 22 -10.08 -10.73 2.75
CA GLU A 22 -10.00 -10.14 1.42
C GLU A 22 -10.58 -8.72 1.43
N LEU A 23 -9.79 -7.75 0.97
CA LEU A 23 -10.21 -6.37 0.83
C LEU A 23 -10.10 -5.94 -0.63
N ARG A 24 -11.17 -5.33 -1.14
CA ARG A 24 -11.18 -4.67 -2.45
C ARG A 24 -11.52 -3.21 -2.26
N HIS A 25 -10.82 -2.36 -3.00
CA HIS A 25 -11.08 -0.92 -2.99
C HIS A 25 -11.01 -0.38 -4.41
N GLU A 26 -11.91 0.52 -4.75
CA GLU A 26 -11.96 1.21 -6.03
C GLU A 26 -12.21 2.70 -5.80
N GLU A 27 -11.48 3.55 -6.51
CA GLU A 27 -11.62 5.00 -6.41
C GLU A 27 -11.15 5.70 -7.69
N ASN A 28 -11.67 6.91 -7.95
CA ASN A 28 -11.09 7.78 -8.97
C ASN A 28 -10.00 8.66 -8.34
N VAL A 29 -8.80 8.61 -8.90
CA VAL A 29 -7.61 9.28 -8.34
C VAL A 29 -6.92 10.16 -9.36
N MET A 30 -6.11 11.09 -8.85
CA MET A 30 -5.10 11.76 -9.67
C MET A 30 -3.77 11.04 -9.50
N ILE A 31 -3.20 10.56 -10.61
CA ILE A 31 -1.85 10.01 -10.67
C ILE A 31 -0.87 11.15 -10.91
N SER A 32 0.22 11.16 -10.17
CA SER A 32 1.40 11.99 -10.41
C SER A 32 2.54 11.10 -10.87
N LEU A 33 3.01 11.28 -12.10
CA LEU A 33 4.23 10.65 -12.62
C LEU A 33 5.35 11.67 -12.72
N ARG A 34 6.57 11.28 -12.36
CA ARG A 34 7.78 12.08 -12.47
C ARG A 34 8.73 11.46 -13.48
N ASP A 35 9.61 12.29 -14.04
CA ASP A 35 10.57 11.88 -15.08
C ASP A 35 11.62 10.89 -14.57
N ASP A 36 11.78 10.78 -13.24
CA ASP A 36 12.66 9.82 -12.56
C ASP A 36 12.00 8.44 -12.34
N GLY A 37 10.81 8.21 -12.88
CA GLY A 37 10.05 6.96 -12.71
C GLY A 37 9.28 6.88 -11.39
N THR A 38 9.33 7.92 -10.54
CA THR A 38 8.52 7.98 -9.33
C THR A 38 7.07 8.26 -9.68
N TRP A 39 6.17 7.53 -9.03
CA TRP A 39 4.73 7.72 -9.15
C TRP A 39 4.08 7.90 -7.78
N ALA A 40 2.95 8.59 -7.76
CA ALA A 40 2.16 8.78 -6.56
C ALA A 40 0.68 8.91 -6.87
N LEU A 41 -0.15 8.40 -5.96
CA LEU A 41 -1.59 8.62 -5.95
C LEU A 41 -2.07 8.83 -4.52
N ARG A 42 -3.21 9.49 -4.38
CA ARG A 42 -3.84 9.78 -3.09
C ARG A 42 -5.35 9.72 -3.25
N TYR A 43 -6.02 9.17 -2.26
CA TYR A 43 -7.46 9.17 -2.16
C TYR A 43 -7.93 9.48 -0.73
N ASN A 44 -9.20 9.86 -0.62
CA ASN A 44 -9.86 10.02 0.67
C ASN A 44 -10.18 8.63 1.22
N ASP A 45 -9.79 8.38 2.46
CA ASP A 45 -10.05 7.14 3.19
C ASP A 45 -11.13 7.44 4.24
N PRO A 46 -12.43 7.34 3.88
CA PRO A 46 -13.52 7.70 4.78
C PRO A 46 -13.62 6.77 5.98
N GLU A 47 -13.23 5.50 5.84
CA GLU A 47 -13.17 4.55 6.96
C GLU A 47 -12.13 4.98 7.99
N ASN A 48 -11.02 5.55 7.52
CA ASN A 48 -10.00 6.13 8.38
C ASN A 48 -10.27 7.59 8.78
N GLY A 49 -11.32 8.24 8.26
CA GLY A 49 -11.57 9.67 8.48
C GLY A 49 -10.43 10.58 7.97
N GLY A 50 -9.72 10.17 6.91
CA GLY A 50 -8.56 10.91 6.43
C GLY A 50 -8.15 10.55 5.01
N GLN A 51 -6.86 10.32 4.77
CA GLN A 51 -6.33 10.07 3.43
C GLN A 51 -5.35 8.90 3.42
N THR A 52 -5.36 8.18 2.30
CA THR A 52 -4.34 7.17 1.99
C THR A 52 -3.57 7.62 0.76
N MET A 53 -2.24 7.52 0.84
CA MET A 53 -1.32 7.86 -0.23
C MET A 53 -0.42 6.66 -0.54
N LEU A 54 -0.36 6.30 -1.81
CA LEU A 54 0.61 5.35 -2.33
C LEU A 54 1.68 6.14 -3.08
N GLN A 55 2.94 5.81 -2.84
CA GLN A 55 4.08 6.35 -3.58
C GLN A 55 5.05 5.23 -3.86
N GLY A 56 5.52 5.13 -5.10
CA GLY A 56 6.49 4.11 -5.45
C GLY A 56 7.41 4.50 -6.59
N THR A 57 8.32 3.59 -6.85
CA THR A 57 9.29 3.60 -7.94
C THR A 57 9.31 2.20 -8.57
N GLU A 58 10.28 1.88 -9.43
CA GLU A 58 10.51 0.50 -9.86
C GLU A 58 10.92 -0.43 -8.70
N HIS A 59 11.48 0.11 -7.61
CA HIS A 59 12.16 -0.71 -6.59
C HIS A 59 11.48 -0.77 -5.23
N HIS A 60 10.55 0.14 -4.93
CA HIS A 60 9.89 0.17 -3.63
C HIS A 60 8.53 0.85 -3.68
N LEU A 61 7.70 0.51 -2.70
CA LEU A 61 6.41 1.13 -2.42
C LEU A 61 6.41 1.70 -1.01
N SER A 62 5.69 2.80 -0.81
CA SER A 62 5.24 3.24 0.51
C SER A 62 3.74 3.52 0.51
N VAL A 63 3.09 3.18 1.62
CA VAL A 63 1.68 3.45 1.88
C VAL A 63 1.60 4.30 3.14
N SER A 64 1.14 5.54 3.00
CA SER A 64 0.94 6.44 4.13
C SER A 64 -0.54 6.64 4.39
N ARG A 65 -0.97 6.47 5.63
CA ARG A 65 -2.33 6.76 6.07
C ARG A 65 -2.32 7.92 7.05
N SER A 66 -3.27 8.84 6.89
CA SER A 66 -3.60 9.88 7.86
C SER A 66 -5.08 9.78 8.21
N GLY A 67 -5.46 10.23 9.41
CA GLY A 67 -6.80 10.09 9.95
C GLY A 67 -6.76 9.52 11.36
N HIS A 68 -7.73 8.67 11.69
CA HIS A 68 -7.78 7.93 12.95
C HIS A 68 -6.56 7.01 13.11
N ILE A 69 -6.16 6.35 12.02
CA ILE A 69 -4.92 5.61 11.88
C ILE A 69 -3.91 6.51 11.17
N VAL A 70 -2.74 6.67 11.80
CA VAL A 70 -1.57 7.31 11.17
C VAL A 70 -0.43 6.31 11.08
N SER A 71 0.05 6.08 9.87
CA SER A 71 1.18 5.16 9.63
C SER A 71 1.89 5.48 8.31
N ARG A 72 3.11 4.96 8.18
CA ARG A 72 3.84 4.94 6.92
C ARG A 72 4.50 3.58 6.76
N LEU A 73 3.85 2.71 6.00
CA LEU A 73 4.44 1.44 5.59
C LEU A 73 5.40 1.64 4.43
N LEU A 74 6.47 0.85 4.44
CA LEU A 74 7.51 0.86 3.43
C LEU A 74 7.80 -0.58 3.02
N PHE A 75 7.98 -0.80 1.74
CA PHE A 75 8.14 -2.13 1.15
C PHE A 75 9.37 -2.13 0.27
N ARG A 76 10.42 -2.80 0.73
CA ARG A 76 11.65 -3.09 -0.01
C ARG A 76 11.92 -4.58 0.08
N ILE A 77 12.16 -5.21 -1.07
CA ILE A 77 12.36 -6.67 -1.14
C ILE A 77 13.52 -7.08 -0.23
N GLY A 78 13.29 -8.07 0.62
CA GLY A 78 14.31 -8.64 1.50
C GLY A 78 14.68 -7.79 2.71
N GLU A 79 14.03 -6.63 2.90
CA GLU A 79 14.26 -5.77 4.06
C GLU A 79 13.05 -5.78 5.01
N ARG A 80 13.34 -5.91 6.31
CA ARG A 80 12.35 -5.71 7.37
C ARG A 80 12.22 -4.20 7.64
N CYS A 81 11.17 -3.57 7.11
CA CYS A 81 10.93 -2.15 7.30
C CYS A 81 10.03 -1.90 8.52
N GLU A 82 10.50 -1.13 9.48
CA GLU A 82 9.75 -0.75 10.69
C GLU A 82 8.85 0.47 10.43
N SER A 83 7.69 0.48 11.10
CA SER A 83 6.73 1.58 11.11
C SER A 83 6.04 1.65 12.46
N VAL A 84 5.60 2.85 12.84
CA VAL A 84 4.70 3.04 13.97
C VAL A 84 3.28 3.15 13.44
N TYR A 85 2.37 2.36 14.02
CA TYR A 85 0.94 2.40 13.74
C TYR A 85 0.25 3.13 14.88
N ARG A 86 -0.16 4.39 14.64
CA ARG A 86 -0.81 5.22 15.64
C ARG A 86 -2.32 5.15 15.47
N THR A 87 -3.02 4.90 16.56
CA THR A 87 -4.50 4.91 16.64
C THR A 87 -4.94 5.79 17.80
N PRO A 88 -6.24 6.14 17.92
CA PRO A 88 -6.73 6.87 19.09
C PRO A 88 -6.53 6.12 20.41
N ASN A 89 -6.36 4.79 20.34
CA ASN A 89 -6.23 3.91 21.50
C ASN A 89 -4.76 3.65 21.89
N GLY A 90 -3.79 4.17 21.14
CA GLY A 90 -2.37 3.97 21.39
C GLY A 90 -1.54 3.76 20.12
N GLU A 91 -0.24 3.63 20.34
CA GLU A 91 0.75 3.35 19.30
C GLU A 91 1.19 1.89 19.36
N PHE A 92 1.43 1.30 18.20
CA PHE A 92 1.88 -0.08 18.06
C PHE A 92 3.06 -0.16 17.10
N GLU A 93 3.98 -1.08 17.38
CA GLU A 93 5.08 -1.37 16.48
C GLU A 93 4.57 -2.29 15.37
N MET A 94 4.82 -1.88 14.14
CA MET A 94 4.46 -2.64 12.96
C MET A 94 5.66 -2.75 12.05
N SER A 95 5.77 -3.86 11.32
CA SER A 95 6.83 -3.99 10.34
C SER A 95 6.43 -4.89 9.21
N THR A 96 7.04 -4.67 8.06
CA THR A 96 6.76 -5.36 6.80
C THR A 96 8.04 -6.02 6.30
N LEU A 97 7.91 -7.22 5.75
CA LEU A 97 8.99 -7.87 5.00
C LEU A 97 8.47 -8.21 3.62
N ALA A 98 8.85 -7.42 2.62
CA ALA A 98 8.44 -7.68 1.25
C ALA A 98 9.24 -8.85 0.65
N THR A 99 8.53 -9.81 0.08
CA THR A 99 9.10 -10.99 -0.59
C THR A 99 9.00 -10.91 -2.10
N LEU A 100 8.04 -10.12 -2.61
CA LEU A 100 7.89 -9.80 -4.03
C LEU A 100 7.44 -8.35 -4.18
N TYR A 101 8.01 -7.65 -5.15
CA TYR A 101 7.55 -6.34 -5.59
C TYR A 101 7.80 -6.19 -7.09
N ASN A 102 6.72 -6.10 -7.87
CA ASN A 102 6.75 -5.81 -9.29
C ASN A 102 5.91 -4.56 -9.54
N ALA A 103 6.49 -3.56 -10.21
CA ALA A 103 5.77 -2.36 -10.63
C ALA A 103 6.01 -2.10 -12.11
N GLN A 104 4.93 -1.99 -12.87
CA GLN A 104 4.93 -1.60 -14.28
C GLN A 104 4.03 -0.38 -14.43
N VAL A 105 4.63 0.77 -14.73
CA VAL A 105 3.93 2.06 -14.77
C VAL A 105 4.30 2.79 -16.04
N ASP A 106 3.30 3.26 -16.77
CA ASP A 106 3.42 4.14 -17.93
C ASP A 106 2.43 5.33 -17.83
N ASP A 107 2.35 6.13 -18.88
CA ASP A 107 1.50 7.33 -18.93
C ASP A 107 0.00 7.06 -19.10
N GLN A 108 -0.39 5.79 -19.24
CA GLN A 108 -1.77 5.34 -19.41
C GLN A 108 -2.25 4.44 -18.26
N ARG A 109 -1.36 3.65 -17.67
CA ARG A 109 -1.72 2.65 -16.65
C ARG A 109 -0.60 2.37 -15.67
N GLY A 110 -0.98 1.72 -14.57
CA GLY A 110 -0.03 1.11 -13.64
C GLY A 110 -0.52 -0.23 -13.14
N THR A 111 0.42 -1.12 -12.90
CA THR A 111 0.19 -2.43 -12.27
C THR A 111 1.27 -2.66 -11.24
N ILE A 112 0.84 -2.95 -10.02
CA ILE A 112 1.70 -3.26 -8.88
C ILE A 112 1.27 -4.60 -8.32
N GLU A 113 2.24 -5.48 -8.11
CA GLU A 113 2.11 -6.73 -7.39
C GLU A 113 3.08 -6.68 -6.21
N LEU A 114 2.58 -6.93 -5.01
CA LEU A 114 3.36 -6.88 -3.78
C LEU A 114 2.99 -8.05 -2.89
N HIS A 115 3.96 -8.90 -2.56
CA HIS A 115 3.81 -9.90 -1.51
C HIS A 115 4.66 -9.50 -0.31
N TYR A 116 4.09 -9.58 0.89
CA TYR A 116 4.79 -9.22 2.11
C TYR A 116 4.22 -9.90 3.34
N ASP A 117 5.10 -10.15 4.30
CA ASP A 117 4.69 -10.54 5.64
C ASP A 117 4.47 -9.28 6.49
N LEU A 118 3.35 -9.24 7.21
CA LEU A 118 3.01 -8.20 8.16
C LEU A 118 3.24 -8.70 9.58
N PHE A 119 3.87 -7.86 10.39
CA PHE A 119 4.17 -8.18 11.77
C PHE A 119 3.71 -7.06 12.70
N PHE A 120 3.12 -7.45 13.82
CA PHE A 120 2.63 -6.56 14.84
C PHE A 120 3.30 -6.92 16.17
N ASN A 121 3.96 -5.95 16.80
CA ASN A 121 4.81 -6.16 17.99
C ASN A 121 5.79 -7.34 17.81
N GLY A 122 6.40 -7.45 16.62
CA GLY A 122 7.35 -8.50 16.26
C GLY A 122 6.74 -9.84 15.85
N ALA A 123 5.48 -10.13 16.19
CA ALA A 123 4.81 -11.38 15.84
C ALA A 123 4.26 -11.34 14.41
N LEU A 124 4.43 -12.42 13.65
CA LEU A 124 3.81 -12.57 12.33
C LEU A 124 2.29 -12.55 12.47
N THR A 125 1.64 -11.64 11.75
CA THR A 125 0.18 -11.42 11.83
C THR A 125 -0.52 -11.83 10.54
N ALA A 126 0.11 -11.64 9.38
CA ALA A 126 -0.47 -12.04 8.10
C ALA A 126 0.60 -12.18 7.01
N HIS A 127 0.32 -13.06 6.05
CA HIS A 127 0.95 -13.08 4.74
C HIS A 127 0.02 -12.38 3.75
N ASN A 128 0.50 -11.30 3.13
CA ASN A 128 -0.33 -10.42 2.33
C ASN A 128 0.09 -10.44 0.86
N GLU A 129 -0.90 -10.54 -0.03
CA GLU A 129 -0.76 -10.40 -1.48
C GLU A 129 -1.61 -9.21 -1.90
N LEU A 130 -0.97 -8.13 -2.35
CA LEU A 130 -1.61 -6.92 -2.81
C LEU A 130 -1.39 -6.76 -4.32
N THR A 131 -2.49 -6.67 -5.05
CA THR A 131 -2.50 -6.17 -6.43
C THR A 131 -3.11 -4.77 -6.42
N ALA A 132 -2.44 -3.82 -7.06
CA ALA A 132 -2.94 -2.46 -7.24
C ALA A 132 -2.78 -2.04 -8.70
N THR A 133 -3.87 -1.59 -9.32
CA THR A 133 -3.91 -1.23 -10.74
C THR A 133 -4.59 0.11 -10.95
N TRP A 134 -4.16 0.86 -11.96
CA TRP A 134 -4.95 1.99 -12.45
C TRP A 134 -4.93 2.08 -13.97
N GLU A 135 -5.98 2.67 -14.51
CA GLU A 135 -6.11 3.01 -15.93
C GLU A 135 -6.59 4.46 -16.06
N ARG A 136 -5.94 5.23 -16.93
CA ARG A 136 -6.25 6.63 -17.20
C ARG A 136 -7.66 6.77 -17.77
N THR A 137 -8.37 7.81 -17.32
CA THR A 137 -9.74 8.15 -17.73
C THR A 137 -9.79 9.40 -18.59
#